data_AF-A0A536AEJ8-F1
#
_entry.id   AF-A0A536AEJ8-F1
#
_cell.length_a   1.000
_cell.length_b   1.000
_cell.length_c   1.000
_cell.angle_alpha   90.00
_cell.angle_beta   90.00
_cell.angle_gamma   90.00
#
_symmetry.space_group_name_H-M   'P 1'
#
loop_
_entity.id
_entity.type
_entity.pdbx_description
1 polymer ?
#
loop_
_entity_poly.entity_id
_entity_poly.type
_entity_poly.pdbx_seq_one_letter_code
_entity_poly.pdbx_strand_id
1 'polypeptide(L)'
;MLDSLRPRGATIADRVAIAFEILAKPAPYAMRALGFVLVVVGIGASTMVVSAGSVTSDPLYSVKIASEQARLALATTPEDRASVELSIAEHRFAEATKLATSGSDDDAIVATSEYGEHLAYAAAELAQLESLQPTTAALVTQLQQKIDSHRLAAAATVAQLADEPNRAPSVEVLTVLTRPGDASADLTPAAAIAQRAATAADQIASVAERNAAPRGRDEPAEADAPKVVVTTRRTEAPTPAKKAKEGSHRTAAPTQHRQHD
;
A
#
# COMPACT_ATOMS: atom_id res chain seq x y z
N MET A 1 -56.75 -39.02 29.55
CA MET A 1 -56.02 -39.10 28.27
C MET A 1 -55.67 -37.68 27.84
N LEU A 2 -54.46 -37.23 28.17
CA LEU A 2 -53.89 -35.97 27.71
C LEU A 2 -52.59 -36.36 27.03
N ASP A 3 -52.52 -36.26 25.69
CA ASP A 3 -51.26 -36.48 25.00
C ASP A 3 -51.07 -35.54 23.80
N SER A 4 -49.94 -34.85 23.84
CA SER A 4 -49.21 -34.20 22.74
C SER A 4 -49.79 -32.96 22.03
N LEU A 5 -49.49 -31.77 22.58
CA LEU A 5 -49.14 -30.62 21.75
C LEU A 5 -47.61 -30.49 21.75
N ARG A 6 -46.94 -31.12 20.79
CA ARG A 6 -45.51 -30.89 20.53
C ARG A 6 -45.33 -29.44 20.06
N PRO A 7 -44.42 -28.63 20.65
CA PRO A 7 -44.03 -27.37 20.06
C PRO A 7 -43.25 -27.66 18.77
N ARG A 8 -43.78 -27.25 17.62
CA ARG A 8 -43.02 -27.20 16.36
C ARG A 8 -41.94 -26.13 16.53
N GLY A 9 -40.68 -26.52 16.47
CA GLY A 9 -39.57 -25.56 16.51
C GLY A 9 -39.67 -24.61 15.32
N ALA A 10 -39.65 -23.30 15.60
CA ALA A 10 -39.69 -22.26 14.57
C ALA A 10 -38.57 -22.48 13.56
N THR A 11 -38.94 -22.75 12.31
CA THR A 11 -38.01 -22.93 11.20
C THR A 11 -37.42 -21.58 10.77
N ILE A 12 -36.28 -21.61 10.09
CA ILE A 12 -35.59 -20.41 9.60
C ILE A 12 -36.51 -19.57 8.70
N ALA A 13 -37.38 -20.23 7.91
CA ALA A 13 -38.37 -19.56 7.09
C ALA A 13 -39.37 -18.73 7.91
N ASP A 14 -39.75 -19.20 9.10
CA ASP A 14 -40.65 -18.49 10.01
C ASP A 14 -39.98 -17.22 10.58
N ARG A 15 -38.68 -17.29 10.84
CA ARG A 15 -37.89 -16.14 11.31
C ARG A 15 -37.74 -15.07 10.23
N VAL A 16 -37.60 -15.49 8.97
CA VAL A 16 -37.55 -14.58 7.81
C VAL A 16 -38.92 -13.95 7.58
N ALA A 17 -40.01 -14.71 7.68
CA ALA A 17 -41.36 -14.18 7.55
C ALA A 17 -41.68 -13.14 8.65
N ILE A 18 -41.29 -13.41 9.90
CA ILE A 18 -41.44 -12.47 11.01
C ILE A 18 -40.62 -11.19 10.78
N ALA A 19 -39.39 -11.30 10.26
CA ALA A 19 -38.58 -10.14 9.93
C ALA A 19 -39.22 -9.26 8.84
N PHE A 20 -39.81 -9.87 7.81
CA PHE A 20 -40.55 -9.16 6.76
C PHE A 20 -41.85 -8.54 7.27
N GLU A 21 -42.56 -9.20 8.18
CA GLU A 21 -43.81 -8.69 8.77
C GLU A 21 -43.56 -7.51 9.72
N ILE A 22 -42.44 -7.52 10.45
CA ILE A 22 -41.98 -6.38 11.27
C ILE A 22 -41.59 -5.19 10.37
N LEU A 23 -41.01 -5.45 9.19
CA LEU A 23 -40.61 -4.42 8.22
C LEU A 23 -41.81 -3.81 7.47
N ALA A 24 -42.90 -4.58 7.30
CA ALA A 24 -44.12 -4.16 6.62
C ALA A 24 -45.05 -3.26 7.48
N LYS A 25 -44.81 -3.16 8.80
CA LYS A 25 -45.57 -2.21 9.64
C LYS A 25 -45.16 -0.76 9.35
N PRO A 26 -46.10 0.21 9.47
CA PRO A 26 -45.81 1.64 9.31
C PRO A 26 -45.08 2.17 10.54
N ALA A 27 -43.84 1.76 10.73
CA ALA A 27 -42.92 2.37 11.68
C ALA A 27 -42.32 3.65 11.06
N PRO A 28 -42.05 4.69 11.85
CA PRO A 28 -41.40 5.90 11.36
C PRO A 28 -40.06 5.56 10.70
N TYR A 29 -39.73 6.23 9.59
CA TYR A 29 -38.57 5.94 8.74
C TYR A 29 -37.23 5.80 9.48
N ALA A 30 -37.09 6.43 10.65
CA ALA A 30 -35.93 6.30 11.53
C ALA A 30 -35.68 4.86 12.03
N MET A 31 -36.73 4.08 12.34
CA MET A 31 -36.59 2.68 12.76
C MET A 31 -36.23 1.76 11.59
N ARG A 32 -36.67 2.10 10.37
CA ARG A 32 -36.26 1.38 9.15
C ARG A 32 -34.80 1.64 8.80
N ALA A 33 -34.34 2.89 8.94
CA ALA A 33 -32.94 3.25 8.78
C ALA A 33 -32.07 2.51 9.81
N LEU A 34 -32.47 2.48 11.08
CA LEU A 34 -31.75 1.76 12.13
C LEU A 34 -31.70 0.25 11.87
N GLY A 35 -32.82 -0.35 11.45
CA GLY A 35 -32.87 -1.77 11.08
C GLY A 35 -31.97 -2.08 9.87
N PHE A 36 -31.96 -1.21 8.86
CA PHE A 36 -31.10 -1.37 7.69
C PHE A 36 -29.62 -1.25 8.06
N VAL A 37 -29.26 -0.27 8.90
CA VAL A 37 -27.90 -0.11 9.42
C VAL A 37 -27.48 -1.34 10.23
N LEU A 38 -28.33 -1.87 11.11
CA LEU A 38 -28.03 -3.07 11.90
C LEU A 38 -27.89 -4.33 11.03
N VAL A 39 -28.68 -4.45 9.96
CA VAL A 39 -28.55 -5.56 8.99
C VAL A 39 -27.27 -5.43 8.16
N VAL A 40 -26.91 -4.22 7.71
CA VAL A 40 -25.65 -3.98 6.99
C VAL A 40 -24.43 -4.25 7.89
N VAL A 41 -24.47 -3.79 9.14
CA VAL A 41 -23.42 -4.05 10.14
C VAL A 41 -23.35 -5.54 10.51
N GLY A 42 -24.49 -6.23 10.60
CA GLY A 42 -24.54 -7.65 10.93
C GLY A 42 -24.10 -8.58 9.79
N ILE A 43 -24.33 -8.20 8.53
CA ILE A 43 -23.89 -8.98 7.35
C ILE A 43 -22.39 -8.84 7.11
N GLY A 44 -21.76 -7.76 7.58
CA GLY A 44 -20.30 -7.56 7.51
C GLY A 44 -19.46 -8.63 8.24
N ALA A 45 -20.07 -9.50 9.06
CA ALA A 45 -19.38 -10.54 9.81
C ALA A 45 -19.28 -11.91 9.09
N SER A 46 -19.72 -12.07 7.83
CA SER A 46 -19.87 -13.42 7.25
C SER A 46 -19.56 -13.54 5.76
N THR A 47 -18.34 -13.22 5.34
CA THR A 47 -17.84 -13.59 3.99
C THR A 47 -16.32 -13.70 4.00
N MET A 48 -15.80 -14.83 4.50
CA MET A 48 -14.46 -15.28 4.09
C MET A 48 -14.61 -16.01 2.75
N VAL A 49 -14.51 -15.29 1.64
CA VAL A 49 -14.23 -15.91 0.34
C VAL A 49 -12.73 -15.76 0.11
N VAL A 50 -12.03 -16.88 0.23
CA VAL A 50 -10.67 -17.02 -0.29
C VAL A 50 -10.76 -16.91 -1.81
N SER A 51 -10.27 -15.80 -2.36
CA SER A 51 -9.83 -15.73 -3.74
C SER A 51 -8.38 -15.32 -3.77
N ALA A 52 -7.56 -16.11 -4.46
CA ALA A 52 -6.14 -15.88 -4.62
C ALA A 52 -5.91 -14.65 -5.52
N GLY A 53 -5.18 -13.66 -4.99
CA GLY A 53 -4.59 -12.54 -5.73
C GLY A 53 -5.50 -11.32 -5.92
N SER A 54 -5.04 -10.16 -5.43
CA SER A 54 -5.69 -8.84 -5.42
C SER A 54 -6.71 -8.61 -4.31
N VAL A 55 -6.25 -8.05 -3.18
CA VAL A 55 -7.13 -7.61 -2.07
C VAL A 55 -7.99 -6.41 -2.45
N THR A 56 -7.57 -5.68 -3.49
CA THR A 56 -8.26 -4.50 -4.01
C THR A 56 -9.54 -4.82 -4.81
N SER A 57 -9.76 -6.08 -5.21
CA SER A 57 -10.87 -6.48 -6.10
C SER A 57 -12.11 -7.01 -5.37
N ASP A 58 -12.09 -7.09 -4.03
CA ASP A 58 -13.22 -7.61 -3.24
C ASP A 58 -14.30 -6.52 -3.05
N PRO A 59 -15.57 -6.73 -3.46
CA PRO A 59 -16.65 -5.76 -3.22
C PRO A 59 -16.84 -5.38 -1.74
N LEU A 60 -16.39 -6.23 -0.80
CA LEU A 60 -16.44 -5.95 0.64
C LEU A 60 -15.32 -5.02 1.11
N TYR A 61 -14.20 -4.95 0.37
CA TYR A 61 -13.09 -4.07 0.69
C TYR A 61 -13.54 -2.60 0.68
N SER A 62 -14.30 -2.18 -0.34
CA SER A 62 -14.87 -0.82 -0.40
C SER A 62 -15.77 -0.49 0.79
N VAL A 63 -16.52 -1.47 1.30
CA VAL A 63 -17.35 -1.29 2.50
C VAL A 63 -16.49 -1.11 3.74
N LYS A 64 -15.39 -1.87 3.85
CA LYS A 64 -14.41 -1.72 4.94
C LYS A 64 -13.80 -0.32 4.93
N ILE A 65 -13.28 0.15 3.79
CA ILE A 65 -12.74 1.51 3.66
C ILE A 65 -13.78 2.56 4.04
N ALA A 66 -15.01 2.43 3.52
CA ALA A 66 -16.09 3.36 3.85
C ALA A 66 -16.40 3.37 5.36
N SER A 67 -16.33 2.22 6.03
CA SER A 67 -16.53 2.13 7.48
C SER A 67 -15.38 2.77 8.28
N GLU A 68 -14.14 2.64 7.82
CA GLU A 68 -12.96 3.29 8.41
C GLU A 68 -13.06 4.81 8.28
N GLN A 69 -13.42 5.31 7.09
CA GLN A 69 -13.64 6.74 6.84
C GLN A 69 -14.81 7.31 7.65
N ALA A 70 -15.89 6.55 7.81
CA ALA A 70 -17.00 6.95 8.67
C ALA A 70 -16.58 7.07 10.14
N ARG A 71 -15.77 6.12 10.65
CA ARG A 71 -15.22 6.20 12.01
C ARG A 71 -14.32 7.42 12.18
N LEU A 72 -13.48 7.72 11.19
CA LEU A 72 -12.61 8.89 11.23
C LEU A 72 -13.42 10.20 11.22
N ALA A 73 -14.47 10.28 10.38
CA ALA A 73 -15.37 11.44 10.32
C ALA A 73 -16.14 11.68 11.64
N LEU A 74 -16.36 10.62 12.43
CA LEU A 74 -17.01 10.70 13.75
C LEU A 74 -16.01 10.99 14.89
N ALA A 75 -14.71 10.83 14.67
CA ALA A 75 -13.68 11.12 15.66
C ALA A 75 -13.43 12.63 15.75
N THR A 76 -14.09 13.28 16.71
CA THR A 76 -14.07 14.75 16.83
C THR A 76 -12.87 15.27 17.62
N THR A 77 -12.27 14.45 18.48
CA THR A 77 -11.09 14.81 19.29
C THR A 77 -9.79 14.30 18.65
N PRO A 78 -8.65 14.99 18.81
CA PRO A 78 -7.35 14.48 18.36
C PRO A 78 -7.00 13.10 18.96
N GLU A 79 -7.39 12.86 20.20
CA GLU A 79 -7.22 11.56 20.88
C GLU A 79 -8.01 10.45 20.17
N ASP A 80 -9.29 10.71 19.87
CA ASP A 80 -10.14 9.75 19.16
C ASP A 80 -9.61 9.51 17.74
N ARG A 81 -9.17 10.56 17.03
CA ARG A 81 -8.57 10.42 15.70
C ARG A 81 -7.31 9.56 15.74
N ALA A 82 -6.40 9.84 16.67
CA ALA A 82 -5.21 9.03 16.86
C ALA A 82 -5.54 7.56 17.13
N SER A 83 -6.58 7.29 17.92
CA SER A 83 -7.02 5.92 18.20
C SER A 83 -7.59 5.20 16.98
N VAL A 84 -8.34 5.91 16.13
CA VAL A 84 -8.91 5.38 14.88
C VAL A 84 -7.78 5.11 13.87
N GLU A 85 -6.90 6.08 13.68
CA GLU A 85 -5.72 5.96 12.79
C GLU A 85 -4.84 4.78 13.20
N LEU A 86 -4.55 4.62 14.51
CA LEU A 86 -3.79 3.48 15.01
C LEU A 86 -4.50 2.14 14.77
N SER A 87 -5.83 2.10 14.94
CA SER A 87 -6.63 0.90 14.62
C SER A 87 -6.57 0.56 13.13
N ILE A 88 -6.57 1.55 12.24
CA ILE A 88 -6.44 1.31 10.80
C ILE A 88 -5.02 0.81 10.50
N ALA A 89 -3.99 1.46 11.05
CA ALA A 89 -2.61 1.03 10.91
C ALA A 89 -2.41 -0.45 11.33
N GLU A 90 -2.97 -0.86 12.47
CA GLU A 90 -2.95 -2.27 12.92
C GLU A 90 -3.56 -3.23 11.89
N HIS A 91 -4.69 -2.86 11.31
CA HIS A 91 -5.32 -3.65 10.26
C HIS A 91 -4.45 -3.75 9.00
N ARG A 92 -3.83 -2.64 8.58
CA ARG A 92 -2.92 -2.61 7.42
C ARG A 92 -1.66 -3.44 7.63
N PHE A 93 -1.12 -3.42 8.84
CA PHE A 93 0.01 -4.27 9.19
C PHE A 93 -0.34 -5.78 9.11
N ALA A 94 -1.49 -6.17 9.66
CA ALA A 94 -1.96 -7.55 9.59
C ALA A 94 -2.25 -8.00 8.13
N GLU A 95 -2.77 -7.10 7.31
CA GLU A 95 -3.01 -7.32 5.89
C GLU A 95 -1.69 -7.46 5.11
N ALA A 96 -0.72 -6.56 5.34
CA ALA A 96 0.60 -6.60 4.71
C ALA A 96 1.34 -7.92 5.00
N THR A 97 1.36 -8.36 6.26
CA THR A 97 2.02 -9.63 6.63
C THR A 97 1.33 -10.85 6.02
N LYS A 98 -0.01 -10.85 5.96
CA LYS A 98 -0.76 -11.90 5.26
C LYS A 98 -0.45 -11.93 3.76
N LEU A 99 -0.36 -10.77 3.12
CA LEU A 99 -0.09 -10.66 1.69
C LEU A 99 1.33 -11.04 1.32
N ALA A 100 2.29 -10.58 2.14
CA ALA A 100 3.68 -10.95 2.03
C ALA A 100 3.89 -12.46 2.18
N THR A 101 3.10 -13.14 3.02
CA THR A 101 3.16 -14.59 3.17
C THR A 101 2.37 -15.35 2.10
N SER A 102 1.31 -14.79 1.53
CA SER A 102 0.54 -15.41 0.44
C SER A 102 1.12 -15.23 -0.97
N GLY A 103 2.06 -14.31 -1.16
CA GLY A 103 2.80 -14.11 -2.42
C GLY A 103 2.28 -12.95 -3.25
N SER A 104 1.51 -12.08 -2.63
CA SER A 104 0.92 -10.90 -3.25
C SER A 104 1.82 -9.70 -2.94
N ASP A 105 3.01 -9.68 -3.54
CA ASP A 105 4.06 -8.71 -3.19
C ASP A 105 3.63 -7.25 -3.45
N ASP A 106 3.00 -6.97 -4.59
CA ASP A 106 2.52 -5.63 -4.91
C ASP A 106 1.47 -5.15 -3.89
N ASP A 107 0.52 -6.01 -3.52
CA ASP A 107 -0.50 -5.70 -2.50
C ASP A 107 0.15 -5.53 -1.11
N ALA A 108 1.17 -6.34 -0.79
CA ALA A 108 1.90 -6.24 0.48
C ALA A 108 2.64 -4.91 0.59
N ILE A 109 3.24 -4.43 -0.50
CA ILE A 109 3.90 -3.12 -0.55
C ILE A 109 2.88 -2.00 -0.27
N VAL A 110 1.72 -2.04 -0.94
CA VAL A 110 0.66 -1.05 -0.74
C VAL A 110 0.18 -1.05 0.72
N ALA A 111 -0.18 -2.22 1.26
CA ALA A 111 -0.64 -2.33 2.65
C ALA A 111 0.43 -1.89 3.67
N THR A 112 1.72 -2.15 3.40
CA THR A 112 2.83 -1.68 4.25
C THR A 112 2.96 -0.16 4.20
N SER A 113 2.75 0.46 3.03
CA SER A 113 2.75 1.91 2.87
C SER A 113 1.59 2.56 3.64
N GLU A 114 0.37 2.04 3.46
CA GLU A 114 -0.82 2.52 4.18
C GLU A 114 -0.66 2.38 5.71
N TYR A 115 -0.01 1.30 6.18
CA TYR A 115 0.36 1.17 7.59
C TYR A 115 1.24 2.34 8.06
N GLY A 116 2.29 2.67 7.31
CA GLY A 116 3.21 3.77 7.65
C GLY A 116 2.49 5.12 7.68
N GLU A 117 1.59 5.38 6.73
CA GLU A 117 0.80 6.60 6.64
C GLU A 117 -0.13 6.79 7.85
N HIS A 118 -0.98 5.80 8.13
CA HIS A 118 -1.90 5.86 9.27
C HIS A 118 -1.16 5.94 10.62
N LEU A 119 0.02 5.29 10.72
CA LEU A 119 0.87 5.42 11.90
C LEU A 119 1.44 6.84 12.05
N ALA A 120 1.84 7.47 10.95
CA ALA A 120 2.33 8.85 10.95
C ALA A 120 1.23 9.82 11.37
N TYR A 121 0.00 9.65 10.86
CA TYR A 121 -1.14 10.47 11.27
C TYR A 121 -1.51 10.29 12.74
N ALA A 122 -1.58 9.05 13.24
CA ALA A 122 -1.84 8.78 14.64
C ALA A 122 -0.80 9.47 15.55
N ALA A 123 0.48 9.35 15.20
CA ALA A 123 1.57 9.96 15.95
C ALA A 123 1.56 11.50 15.86
N ALA A 124 1.20 12.07 14.72
CA ALA A 124 1.11 13.52 14.54
C ALA A 124 -0.03 14.14 15.37
N GLU A 125 -1.20 13.49 15.44
CA GLU A 125 -2.30 13.91 16.32
C GLU A 125 -1.87 13.88 17.80
N LEU A 126 -1.18 12.81 18.23
CA LEU A 126 -0.65 12.73 19.59
C LEU A 126 0.47 13.75 19.86
N ALA A 127 1.30 14.09 18.89
CA ALA A 127 2.35 15.10 19.05
C ALA A 127 1.78 16.50 19.30
N GLN A 128 0.68 16.85 18.64
CA GLN A 128 -0.03 18.10 18.90
C GLN A 128 -0.54 18.15 20.36
N LEU A 129 -1.11 17.04 20.83
CA LEU A 129 -1.61 16.92 22.20
C LEU A 129 -0.51 16.89 23.25
N GLU A 130 0.60 16.22 23.00
CA GLU A 130 1.73 16.12 23.94
C GLU A 130 2.30 17.50 24.30
N SER A 131 2.29 18.43 23.34
CA SER A 131 2.69 19.82 23.56
C SER A 131 1.72 20.62 24.45
N LEU A 132 0.45 20.20 24.52
CA LEU A 132 -0.64 20.91 25.20
C LEU A 132 -1.05 20.25 26.52
N GLN A 133 -0.89 18.93 26.63
CA GLN A 133 -1.44 18.11 27.70
C GLN A 133 -0.44 17.02 28.14
N PRO A 134 0.06 17.06 29.39
CA PRO A 134 0.97 16.05 29.94
C PRO A 134 0.34 14.65 30.06
N THR A 135 -0.99 14.57 30.11
CA THR A 135 -1.77 13.33 30.24
C THR A 135 -1.67 12.42 29.01
N THR A 136 -1.22 12.95 27.86
CA THR A 136 -1.05 12.21 26.60
C THR A 136 0.09 11.18 26.67
N ALA A 137 1.00 11.29 27.65
CA ALA A 137 2.16 10.40 27.79
C ALA A 137 1.79 8.91 27.88
N ALA A 138 0.64 8.58 28.47
CA ALA A 138 0.16 7.20 28.54
C ALA A 138 -0.22 6.64 27.16
N LEU A 139 -0.89 7.45 26.33
CA LEU A 139 -1.27 7.08 24.97
C LEU A 139 -0.03 6.92 24.07
N VAL A 140 0.94 7.82 24.20
CA VAL A 140 2.21 7.73 23.47
C VAL A 140 2.99 6.47 23.87
N THR A 141 3.00 6.13 25.15
CA THR A 141 3.59 4.87 25.64
C THR A 141 2.88 3.65 25.05
N GLN A 142 1.55 3.66 25.00
CA GLN A 142 0.77 2.58 24.39
C GLN A 142 1.04 2.45 22.89
N LEU A 143 1.14 3.57 22.17
CA LEU A 143 1.50 3.61 20.75
C LEU A 143 2.89 2.98 20.55
N GLN A 144 3.88 3.36 21.36
CA GLN A 144 5.23 2.82 21.30
C GLN A 144 5.25 1.30 21.51
N GLN A 145 4.53 0.80 22.51
CA GLN A 145 4.41 -0.65 22.76
C GLN A 145 3.82 -1.41 21.58
N LYS A 146 2.80 -0.84 20.92
CA LYS A 146 2.19 -1.44 19.72
C LYS A 146 3.16 -1.46 18.53
N ILE A 147 3.89 -0.37 18.30
CA ILE A 147 4.94 -0.31 17.27
C ILE A 147 6.00 -1.37 17.52
N ASP A 148 6.48 -1.51 18.76
CA ASP A 148 7.48 -2.51 19.11
C ASP A 148 6.96 -3.94 18.88
N SER A 149 5.70 -4.20 19.20
CA SER A 149 5.04 -5.48 18.90
C SER A 149 4.99 -5.74 17.39
N HIS A 150 4.63 -4.74 16.57
CA HIS A 150 4.59 -4.89 15.11
C HIS A 150 5.99 -5.08 14.53
N ARG A 151 7.00 -4.39 15.06
CA ARG A 151 8.40 -4.55 14.67
C ARG A 151 8.89 -5.97 14.86
N LEU A 152 8.57 -6.59 16.01
CA LEU A 152 8.90 -7.99 16.29
C LEU A 152 8.17 -8.94 15.34
N ALA A 153 6.89 -8.70 15.08
CA ALA A 153 6.11 -9.49 14.13
C ALA A 153 6.63 -9.36 12.68
N ALA A 154 7.04 -8.16 12.27
CA ALA A 154 7.66 -7.91 10.96
C ALA A 154 8.98 -8.66 10.83
N ALA A 155 9.83 -8.63 11.86
CA ALA A 155 11.09 -9.35 11.87
C ALA A 155 10.88 -10.88 11.79
N ALA A 156 9.87 -11.41 12.49
CA ALA A 156 9.50 -12.82 12.39
C ALA A 156 9.02 -13.19 10.98
N THR A 157 8.22 -12.32 10.36
CA THR A 157 7.73 -12.51 8.97
C THR A 157 8.87 -12.46 7.96
N VAL A 158 9.80 -11.51 8.10
CA VAL A 158 11.02 -11.42 7.29
C VAL A 158 11.86 -12.69 7.41
N ALA A 159 12.06 -13.19 8.64
CA ALA A 159 12.80 -14.42 8.86
C ALA A 159 12.13 -15.65 8.21
N GLN A 160 10.80 -15.71 8.22
CA GLN A 160 10.04 -16.77 7.56
C GLN A 160 10.21 -16.75 6.02
N LEU A 161 10.31 -15.56 5.43
CA LEU A 161 10.36 -15.38 3.98
C LEU A 161 11.79 -15.35 3.41
N ALA A 162 12.82 -15.40 4.25
CA ALA A 162 14.22 -15.21 3.85
C ALA A 162 14.73 -16.22 2.81
N ASP A 163 14.15 -17.42 2.76
CA ASP A 163 14.55 -18.49 1.84
C ASP A 163 13.75 -18.48 0.51
N GLU A 164 12.82 -17.53 0.30
CA GLU A 164 11.99 -17.45 -0.90
C GLU A 164 12.45 -16.31 -1.83
N PRO A 165 13.20 -16.59 -2.93
CA PRO A 165 13.73 -15.55 -3.82
C PRO A 165 12.64 -14.69 -4.47
N ASN A 166 11.46 -15.28 -4.69
CA ASN A 166 10.31 -14.62 -5.30
C ASN A 166 9.57 -13.65 -4.36
N ARG A 167 10.03 -13.48 -3.11
CA ARG A 167 9.43 -12.59 -2.10
C ARG A 167 10.30 -11.39 -1.76
N ALA A 168 11.38 -11.17 -2.51
CA ALA A 168 12.36 -10.11 -2.21
C ALA A 168 11.71 -8.71 -2.02
N PRO A 169 10.72 -8.28 -2.83
CA PRO A 169 10.03 -7.01 -2.61
C PRO A 169 9.32 -6.89 -1.26
N SER A 170 8.51 -7.89 -0.89
CA SER A 170 7.79 -7.94 0.39
C SER A 170 8.74 -7.97 1.59
N VAL A 171 9.83 -8.73 1.46
CA VAL A 171 10.87 -8.81 2.48
C VAL A 171 11.55 -7.45 2.66
N GLU A 172 11.86 -6.75 1.58
CA GLU A 172 12.49 -5.43 1.64
C GLU A 172 11.61 -4.40 2.37
N VAL A 173 10.33 -4.31 2.03
CA VAL A 173 9.41 -3.35 2.70
C VAL A 173 9.14 -3.70 4.15
N LEU A 174 8.99 -4.97 4.50
CA LEU A 174 8.84 -5.38 5.90
C LEU A 174 10.13 -5.16 6.71
N THR A 175 11.29 -5.26 6.06
CA THR A 175 12.59 -4.98 6.70
C THR A 175 12.69 -3.52 7.14
N VAL A 176 12.13 -2.57 6.38
CA VAL A 176 12.05 -1.15 6.78
C VAL A 176 11.38 -1.00 8.15
N LEU A 177 10.32 -1.78 8.41
CA LEU A 177 9.58 -1.74 9.66
C LEU A 177 10.33 -2.35 10.85
N THR A 178 11.34 -3.21 10.61
CA THR A 178 12.09 -3.89 11.69
C THR A 178 13.07 -2.98 12.43
N ARG A 179 13.39 -1.83 11.84
CA ARG A 179 14.42 -0.91 12.34
C ARG A 179 13.96 -0.30 13.68
N PRO A 180 14.67 -0.55 14.79
CA PRO A 180 14.46 0.24 16.00
C PRO A 180 14.87 1.65 15.66
N GLY A 181 14.06 2.65 16.00
CA GLY A 181 14.44 4.00 15.64
C GLY A 181 15.07 4.75 16.79
N ASP A 182 15.98 5.61 16.40
CA ASP A 182 16.70 6.49 17.29
C ASP A 182 15.77 7.60 17.76
N ALA A 183 15.81 7.88 19.06
CA ALA A 183 15.15 9.05 19.61
C ALA A 183 15.96 10.28 19.19
N SER A 184 15.38 11.15 18.36
CA SER A 184 15.95 12.48 18.17
C SER A 184 15.81 13.25 19.48
N ALA A 185 16.91 13.77 20.02
CA ALA A 185 16.92 14.52 21.27
C ALA A 185 16.06 15.81 21.20
N ASP A 186 15.76 16.28 19.99
CA ASP A 186 15.06 17.54 19.74
C ASP A 186 13.55 17.37 19.52
N LEU A 187 13.03 16.13 19.48
CA LEU A 187 11.62 15.84 19.21
C LEU A 187 10.93 15.26 20.44
N THR A 188 9.65 15.55 20.59
CA THR A 188 8.82 14.79 21.53
C THR A 188 8.72 13.34 21.06
N PRO A 189 8.51 12.38 21.99
CA PRO A 189 8.33 10.97 21.63
C PRO A 189 7.31 10.74 20.50
N ALA A 190 6.14 11.39 20.52
CA ALA A 190 5.15 11.24 19.45
C ALA A 190 5.63 11.84 18.12
N ALA A 191 6.30 13.00 18.14
CA ALA A 191 6.86 13.61 16.93
C ALA A 191 7.98 12.75 16.31
N ALA A 192 8.81 12.11 17.14
CA ALA A 192 9.84 11.18 16.68
C ALA A 192 9.23 9.93 16.02
N ILE A 193 8.10 9.42 16.54
CA ILE A 193 7.35 8.33 15.92
C ILE A 193 6.79 8.78 14.55
N ALA A 194 6.16 9.95 14.49
CA ALA A 194 5.58 10.48 13.24
C ALA A 194 6.64 10.63 12.14
N GLN A 195 7.78 11.24 12.46
CA GLN A 195 8.89 11.41 11.51
C GLN A 195 9.43 10.08 10.99
N ARG A 196 9.51 9.07 11.87
CA ARG A 196 9.96 7.73 11.50
C ARG A 196 8.98 7.02 10.59
N ALA A 197 7.69 7.10 10.90
CA ALA A 197 6.64 6.53 10.10
C ALA A 197 6.60 7.15 8.69
N ALA A 198 6.74 8.47 8.58
CA ALA A 198 6.88 9.16 7.31
C ALA A 198 8.12 8.71 6.52
N THR A 199 9.28 8.63 7.18
CA THR A 199 10.53 8.15 6.55
C THR A 199 10.40 6.70 6.08
N ALA A 200 9.70 5.85 6.83
CA ALA A 200 9.44 4.48 6.44
C ALA A 200 8.52 4.43 5.20
N ALA A 201 7.46 5.23 5.17
CA ALA A 201 6.57 5.35 4.01
C ALA A 201 7.34 5.79 2.75
N ASP A 202 8.24 6.78 2.85
CA ASP A 202 9.09 7.21 1.73
C ASP A 202 10.02 6.08 1.23
N GLN A 203 10.61 5.31 2.15
CA GLN A 203 11.44 4.15 1.80
C GLN A 203 10.61 3.08 1.08
N ILE A 204 9.39 2.79 1.57
CA ILE A 204 8.47 1.83 0.95
C ILE A 204 8.04 2.31 -0.44
N ALA A 205 7.73 3.59 -0.61
CA ALA A 205 7.40 4.19 -1.90
C ALA A 205 8.56 4.01 -2.90
N SER A 206 9.81 4.21 -2.48
CA SER A 206 10.97 3.98 -3.33
C SER A 206 11.16 2.51 -3.76
N VAL A 207 10.72 1.55 -2.93
CA VAL A 207 10.68 0.12 -3.29
C VAL A 207 9.58 -0.12 -4.32
N ALA A 208 8.39 0.46 -4.11
CA ALA A 208 7.27 0.37 -5.04
C ALA A 208 7.65 0.90 -6.44
N GLU A 209 8.29 2.07 -6.52
CA GLU A 209 8.75 2.66 -7.78
C GLU A 209 9.76 1.77 -8.51
N ARG A 210 10.73 1.19 -7.78
CA ARG A 210 11.72 0.27 -8.37
C ARG A 210 11.08 -1.01 -8.89
N ASN A 211 10.05 -1.52 -8.22
CA ASN A 211 9.32 -2.71 -8.67
C ASN A 211 8.39 -2.43 -9.85
N ALA A 212 7.80 -1.23 -9.92
CA ALA A 212 6.92 -0.80 -10.99
C ALA A 212 7.68 -0.41 -12.28
N ALA A 213 8.95 -0.01 -12.19
CA ALA A 213 9.76 0.32 -13.35
C ALA A 213 9.92 -0.90 -14.29
N PRO A 214 9.65 -0.75 -15.61
CA PRO A 214 9.77 -1.87 -16.54
C PRO A 214 11.23 -2.34 -16.58
N ARG A 215 11.46 -3.63 -16.29
CA ARG A 215 12.77 -4.32 -16.32
C ARG A 215 13.39 -4.44 -17.74
N GLY A 216 13.04 -3.54 -18.66
CA GLY A 216 13.45 -3.60 -20.06
C GLY A 216 13.76 -2.22 -20.59
N ARG A 217 14.99 -1.72 -20.33
CA ARG A 217 15.64 -0.78 -21.24
C ARG A 217 17.17 -0.68 -21.13
N ASP A 218 17.82 -1.68 -20.54
CA ASP A 218 19.28 -1.84 -20.59
C ASP A 218 19.66 -3.20 -21.21
N GLU A 219 19.05 -3.53 -22.34
CA GLU A 219 19.74 -4.35 -23.33
C GLU A 219 20.24 -3.35 -24.39
N PRO A 220 21.55 -3.10 -24.52
CA PRO A 220 22.06 -2.39 -25.67
C PRO A 220 21.60 -3.21 -26.86
N ALA A 221 20.78 -2.60 -27.73
CA ALA A 221 20.46 -3.16 -29.02
C ALA A 221 21.78 -3.64 -29.64
N GLU A 222 21.97 -4.96 -29.62
CA GLU A 222 23.03 -5.64 -30.34
C GLU A 222 22.80 -5.26 -31.79
N ALA A 223 23.55 -4.24 -32.20
CA ALA A 223 23.51 -3.68 -33.52
C ALA A 223 23.62 -4.85 -34.48
N ASP A 224 22.63 -4.91 -35.36
CA ASP A 224 22.58 -5.72 -36.57
C ASP A 224 23.93 -5.58 -37.30
N ALA A 225 24.87 -6.44 -36.93
CA ALA A 225 26.19 -6.51 -37.51
C ALA A 225 26.02 -7.39 -38.76
N PRO A 226 26.14 -6.83 -39.98
CA PRO A 226 26.13 -7.66 -41.16
C PRO A 226 27.31 -8.63 -41.08
N LYS A 227 27.01 -9.93 -41.17
CA LYS A 227 28.00 -11.01 -41.30
C LYS A 227 28.98 -10.66 -42.42
N VAL A 228 30.17 -10.19 -42.07
CA VAL A 228 31.30 -10.07 -42.99
C VAL A 228 31.82 -11.48 -43.26
N VAL A 229 31.28 -12.10 -44.30
CA VAL A 229 31.87 -13.30 -44.92
C VAL A 229 33.10 -12.83 -45.69
N VAL A 230 34.27 -13.00 -45.09
CA VAL A 230 35.55 -12.87 -45.78
C VAL A 230 35.76 -14.12 -46.63
N THR A 231 35.65 -14.00 -47.96
CA THR A 231 36.18 -14.98 -48.92
C THR A 231 36.79 -14.26 -50.12
N THR A 232 38.12 -14.15 -50.08
CA THR A 232 39.11 -14.13 -51.17
C THR A 232 38.77 -13.51 -52.55
N ARG A 233 39.29 -12.31 -52.74
CA ARG A 233 40.04 -11.74 -53.90
C ARG A 233 40.27 -12.65 -55.14
N ARG A 234 39.71 -12.27 -56.29
CA ARG A 234 40.32 -12.41 -57.64
C ARG A 234 39.67 -11.48 -58.69
N THR A 235 40.48 -10.54 -59.21
CA THR A 235 40.64 -9.95 -60.58
C THR A 235 39.39 -9.90 -61.50
N GLU A 236 38.96 -8.79 -62.12
CA GLU A 236 39.60 -7.90 -63.13
C GLU A 236 38.80 -6.58 -63.38
N ALA A 237 39.50 -5.56 -63.89
CA ALA A 237 39.02 -4.26 -64.43
C ALA A 237 38.50 -4.40 -65.90
N PRO A 238 38.11 -3.37 -66.71
CA PRO A 238 38.22 -1.90 -66.54
C PRO A 238 37.04 -0.98 -67.02
N THR A 239 37.11 0.29 -66.54
CA THR A 239 36.87 1.67 -67.11
C THR A 239 36.29 1.81 -68.56
N PRO A 240 35.59 2.91 -69.00
CA PRO A 240 35.87 4.31 -68.64
C PRO A 240 34.79 5.45 -68.68
N ALA A 241 35.10 6.51 -67.90
CA ALA A 241 35.12 7.98 -68.18
C ALA A 241 33.90 8.84 -68.61
N LYS A 242 33.69 9.96 -67.87
CA LYS A 242 33.57 11.39 -68.34
C LYS A 242 33.45 12.33 -67.10
N LYS A 243 34.44 13.19 -66.77
CA LYS A 243 34.61 14.66 -67.10
C LYS A 243 33.36 15.52 -66.77
N ALA A 244 33.37 16.73 -66.18
CA ALA A 244 34.27 17.62 -65.43
C ALA A 244 33.51 18.96 -65.20
N LYS A 245 33.76 19.68 -64.09
CA LYS A 245 33.67 21.16 -63.82
C LYS A 245 33.29 21.37 -62.34
N GLU A 246 34.08 21.93 -61.43
CA GLU A 246 34.83 23.21 -61.35
C GLU A 246 33.98 24.41 -60.86
N GLY A 247 34.45 25.06 -59.78
CA GLY A 247 33.93 26.28 -59.14
C GLY A 247 33.74 26.08 -57.62
N SER A 248 34.71 26.28 -56.73
CA SER A 248 35.38 27.51 -56.29
C SER A 248 34.44 28.55 -55.64
N HIS A 249 34.53 28.71 -54.31
CA HIS A 249 34.58 29.96 -53.50
C HIS A 249 34.45 29.56 -52.02
N ARG A 250 35.54 29.61 -51.22
CA ARG A 250 35.90 30.70 -50.26
C ARG A 250 34.69 31.17 -49.43
N THR A 251 34.68 31.08 -48.10
CA THR A 251 35.48 31.93 -47.19
C THR A 251 35.39 31.45 -45.72
N ALA A 252 36.48 31.73 -44.99
CA ALA A 252 36.83 31.54 -43.58
C ALA A 252 35.76 31.78 -42.49
N ALA A 253 35.73 30.89 -41.47
CA ALA A 253 36.24 31.04 -40.08
C ALA A 253 36.28 32.44 -39.40
N PRO A 254 36.60 32.58 -38.09
CA PRO A 254 36.18 31.87 -36.85
C PRO A 254 35.92 32.88 -35.67
N THR A 255 35.96 32.38 -34.42
CA THR A 255 36.30 33.09 -33.13
C THR A 255 35.10 33.71 -32.39
N GLN A 256 34.61 33.24 -31.24
CA GLN A 256 35.22 32.94 -29.92
C GLN A 256 35.61 34.21 -29.10
N HIS A 257 34.80 34.60 -28.12
CA HIS A 257 35.22 35.16 -26.81
C HIS A 257 33.96 35.33 -25.93
N ARG A 258 33.84 34.66 -24.76
CA ARG A 258 34.42 34.98 -23.43
C ARG A 258 33.54 36.01 -22.70
N GLN A 259 32.73 35.60 -21.72
CA GLN A 259 33.02 35.47 -20.27
C GLN A 259 33.23 36.83 -19.55
N HIS A 260 32.65 36.90 -18.34
CA HIS A 260 32.65 37.97 -17.33
C HIS A 260 31.63 39.09 -17.61
N ASP A 261 30.70 39.44 -16.72
CA ASP A 261 30.59 39.31 -15.25
C ASP A 261 29.18 38.90 -14.79
#